data_AF-A0A0G0QI51-F1
#
_entry.id   AF-A0A0G0QI51-F1
#
_cell.length_a   1.000
_cell.length_b   1.000
_cell.length_c   1.000
_cell.angle_alpha   90.00
_cell.angle_beta   90.00
_cell.angle_gamma   90.00
#
_symmetry.space_group_name_H-M   'P 1'
#
loop_
_entity.id
_entity.type
_entity.pdbx_description
1 polymer ?
#
loop_
_entity_poly.entity_id
_entity_poly.type
_entity_poly.pdbx_seq_one_letter_code
_entity_poly.pdbx_strand_id
1 'polypeptide(L)'
;MQTQSKVLKWSLIIGIVIVLNLFFNYALSLVYKQPNYEAFCPNTSQVVTNPDTQNECVAKGGQWTNNTYYGKPIVVGETQPTGYCDLQFTCRNDYNAAQKIYDRNVFVTLVLLGALCVVIGNFLKGNMLIGIALSLAGVLSFIIASMRYWSSADDLIKVVILALALAILIWVAYKKFKDN
;
A
#
# COMPACT_ATOMS: atom_id res chain seq x y z
N MET A 1 13.04 -41.10 23.54
CA MET A 1 12.70 -39.73 23.13
C MET A 1 12.73 -39.67 21.62
N GLN A 2 11.57 -39.57 20.96
CA GLN A 2 11.53 -39.43 19.50
C GLN A 2 12.20 -38.10 19.12
N THR A 3 13.28 -38.18 18.36
CA THR A 3 13.88 -37.05 17.67
C THR A 3 12.84 -36.49 16.70
N GLN A 4 12.15 -35.41 17.10
CA GLN A 4 11.29 -34.66 16.20
C GLN A 4 12.09 -34.29 14.95
N SER A 5 11.56 -34.67 13.78
CA SER A 5 12.16 -34.36 12.50
C SER A 5 12.33 -32.84 12.34
N LYS A 6 13.55 -32.38 12.04
CA LYS A 6 13.83 -30.97 11.74
C LYS A 6 12.91 -30.43 10.63
N VAL A 7 12.51 -31.29 9.69
CA VAL A 7 11.60 -30.94 8.59
C VAL A 7 10.22 -30.58 9.11
N LEU A 8 9.66 -31.39 10.03
CA LEU A 8 8.34 -31.14 10.62
C LEU A 8 8.31 -29.84 11.43
N LYS A 9 9.39 -29.56 12.18
CA LYS A 9 9.51 -28.31 12.94
C LYS A 9 9.50 -27.08 12.04
N TRP A 10 10.28 -27.10 10.95
CA TRP A 10 10.36 -25.98 10.02
C TRP A 10 9.11 -25.81 9.16
N SER A 11 8.45 -26.90 8.75
CA SER A 11 7.19 -26.79 8.00
C SER A 11 6.10 -26.11 8.82
N LEU A 12 5.97 -26.43 10.11
CA LEU A 12 5.05 -25.77 11.03
C LEU A 12 5.37 -24.28 11.20
N ILE A 13 6.65 -23.93 11.37
CA ILE A 13 7.09 -22.53 11.49
C ILE A 13 6.69 -21.73 10.25
N ILE A 14 7.02 -22.24 9.06
CA ILE A 14 6.71 -21.58 7.79
C ILE A 14 5.19 -21.47 7.59
N GLY A 15 4.43 -22.53 7.90
CA GLY A 15 2.97 -22.52 7.85
C GLY A 15 2.38 -21.40 8.72
N ILE A 16 2.82 -21.28 9.97
CA ILE A 16 2.39 -20.21 10.87
C ILE A 16 2.73 -18.83 10.31
N VAL A 17 3.96 -18.64 9.80
CA VAL A 17 4.41 -17.36 9.23
C VAL A 17 3.52 -16.90 8.08
N ILE A 18 3.21 -17.81 7.16
CA ILE A 18 2.37 -17.51 5.98
C ILE A 18 0.93 -17.23 6.40
N VAL A 19 0.33 -18.15 7.17
CA VAL A 19 -1.08 -18.04 7.58
C VAL A 19 -1.32 -16.80 8.43
N LEU A 20 -0.38 -16.46 9.33
CA LEU A 20 -0.51 -15.26 10.15
C LEU A 20 -0.49 -13.98 9.30
N ASN A 21 0.37 -13.92 8.28
CA ASN A 21 0.43 -12.76 7.38
C ASN A 21 -0.80 -12.67 6.46
N LEU A 22 -1.32 -13.81 5.98
CA LEU A 22 -2.60 -13.84 5.26
C LEU A 22 -3.75 -13.37 6.16
N PHE A 23 -3.78 -13.84 7.41
CA PHE A 23 -4.77 -13.43 8.40
C PHE A 23 -4.72 -11.92 8.65
N PHE A 24 -3.54 -11.33 8.85
CA PHE A 24 -3.40 -9.87 9.00
C PHE A 24 -3.95 -9.12 7.79
N ASN A 25 -3.55 -9.51 6.58
CA ASN A 25 -4.00 -8.82 5.37
C ASN A 25 -5.51 -8.91 5.17
N TYR A 26 -6.10 -10.09 5.39
CA TYR A 26 -7.53 -10.28 5.25
C TYR A 26 -8.31 -9.56 6.36
N ALA A 27 -7.86 -9.65 7.61
CA ALA A 27 -8.49 -8.93 8.73
C ALA A 27 -8.48 -7.41 8.51
N LEU A 28 -7.38 -6.86 7.98
CA LEU A 28 -7.28 -5.43 7.67
C LEU A 28 -8.27 -4.98 6.59
N SER A 29 -8.63 -5.84 5.64
CA SER A 29 -9.67 -5.53 4.63
C SER A 29 -11.09 -5.40 5.22
N LEU A 30 -11.31 -5.96 6.42
CA LEU A 30 -12.57 -5.79 7.14
C LEU A 30 -12.66 -4.40 7.78
N VAL A 31 -11.53 -3.90 8.29
CA VAL A 31 -11.42 -2.62 9.01
C VAL A 31 -11.21 -1.45 8.05
N TYR A 32 -10.28 -1.58 7.11
CA TYR A 32 -9.94 -0.57 6.13
C TYR A 32 -10.54 -0.95 4.78
N LYS A 33 -11.53 -0.19 4.33
CA LYS A 33 -12.12 -0.36 2.99
C LYS A 33 -11.25 0.36 1.96
N GLN A 34 -10.83 -0.36 0.94
CA GLN A 34 -10.10 0.20 -0.18
C GLN A 34 -11.00 1.20 -0.93
N PRO A 35 -10.52 2.41 -1.25
CA PRO A 35 -11.31 3.34 -2.06
C PRO A 35 -11.54 2.75 -3.45
N ASN A 36 -12.77 2.84 -3.94
CA ASN A 36 -13.14 2.41 -5.30
C ASN A 36 -13.06 3.61 -6.23
N TYR A 37 -12.27 3.52 -7.31
CA TYR A 37 -12.14 4.58 -8.31
C TYR A 37 -13.49 5.07 -8.86
N GLU A 38 -14.42 4.16 -9.15
CA GLU A 38 -15.74 4.49 -9.71
C GLU A 38 -16.62 5.28 -8.74
N ALA A 39 -16.34 5.20 -7.44
CA ALA A 39 -17.05 6.00 -6.44
C ALA A 39 -16.59 7.48 -6.45
N PHE A 40 -15.38 7.76 -6.96
CA PHE A 40 -14.86 9.12 -7.11
C PHE A 40 -15.10 9.65 -8.53
N CYS A 41 -14.83 8.82 -9.53
CA CYS A 41 -14.93 9.15 -10.95
C CYS A 41 -15.97 8.23 -11.62
N PRO A 42 -17.28 8.45 -11.40
CA PRO A 42 -18.31 7.62 -12.01
C PRO A 42 -18.37 7.91 -13.51
N ASN A 43 -18.13 6.88 -14.33
CA ASN A 43 -18.27 6.97 -15.79
C ASN A 43 -19.76 6.96 -16.18
N THR A 44 -20.49 8.04 -15.90
CA THR A 44 -21.94 8.11 -16.12
C THR A 44 -22.33 8.38 -17.57
N SER A 45 -21.37 8.66 -18.46
CA SER A 45 -21.65 9.07 -19.85
C SER A 45 -20.81 8.28 -20.85
N GLN A 46 -21.48 7.61 -21.81
CA GLN A 46 -20.83 6.97 -22.95
C GLN A 46 -20.18 7.97 -23.92
N VAL A 47 -20.62 9.24 -23.88
CA VAL A 47 -20.03 10.36 -24.63
C VAL A 47 -19.74 11.49 -23.65
N VAL A 48 -18.47 11.80 -23.45
CA VAL A 48 -18.02 12.94 -22.64
C VAL A 48 -17.90 14.14 -23.58
N THR A 49 -18.77 15.14 -23.42
CA THR A 49 -18.64 16.41 -24.14
C THR A 49 -17.57 17.27 -23.47
N ASN A 50 -16.45 17.44 -24.17
CA ASN A 50 -15.35 18.26 -23.69
C ASN A 50 -15.73 19.75 -23.80
N PRO A 51 -15.62 20.52 -22.72
CA PRO A 51 -15.83 21.97 -22.76
C PRO A 51 -14.85 22.66 -23.70
N ASP A 52 -15.34 23.61 -24.50
CA ASP A 52 -14.50 24.42 -25.38
C ASP A 52 -13.93 25.68 -24.69
N THR A 53 -14.33 25.94 -23.43
CA THR A 53 -13.85 27.11 -22.66
C THR A 53 -13.24 26.72 -21.32
N GLN A 54 -12.25 27.50 -20.88
CA GLN A 54 -11.62 27.35 -19.57
C GLN A 54 -12.64 27.49 -18.42
N ASN A 55 -13.54 28.46 -18.51
CA ASN A 55 -14.52 28.71 -17.45
C ASN A 55 -15.46 27.50 -17.24
N GLU A 56 -15.93 26.90 -18.34
CA GLU A 56 -16.78 25.71 -18.26
C GLU A 56 -15.99 24.47 -17.77
N CYS A 57 -14.72 24.34 -18.17
CA CYS A 57 -13.84 23.27 -17.68
C CYS A 57 -13.67 23.31 -16.15
N VAL A 58 -13.31 24.47 -15.61
CA VAL A 58 -13.11 24.66 -14.16
C VAL A 58 -14.44 24.53 -13.41
N ALA A 59 -15.55 25.01 -13.98
CA ALA A 59 -16.88 24.87 -13.38
C ALA A 59 -17.31 23.40 -13.23
N LYS A 60 -16.85 22.51 -14.12
CA LYS A 60 -17.08 21.06 -14.07
C LYS A 60 -16.04 20.31 -13.22
N GLY A 61 -15.11 21.02 -12.56
CA GLY A 61 -14.04 20.42 -11.74
C GLY A 61 -12.88 19.86 -12.56
N GLY A 62 -12.77 20.22 -13.84
CA GLY A 62 -11.65 19.83 -14.69
C GLY A 62 -10.45 20.78 -14.59
N GLN A 63 -9.28 20.32 -15.05
CA GLN A 63 -8.11 21.17 -15.23
C GLN A 63 -7.95 21.55 -16.70
N TRP A 64 -7.91 22.87 -16.96
CA TRP A 64 -7.57 23.39 -18.29
C TRP A 64 -6.06 23.38 -18.53
N THR A 65 -5.65 22.97 -19.72
CA THR A 65 -4.27 23.07 -20.20
C THR A 65 -4.23 23.72 -21.57
N ASN A 66 -3.24 24.59 -21.81
CA ASN A 66 -3.04 25.23 -23.11
C ASN A 66 -2.40 24.28 -24.14
N ASN A 67 -2.24 23.00 -23.79
CA ASN A 67 -1.75 21.98 -24.70
C ASN A 67 -2.89 21.47 -25.59
N THR A 68 -2.80 21.76 -26.88
CA THR A 68 -3.80 21.41 -27.91
C THR A 68 -3.67 19.99 -28.44
N TYR A 69 -2.76 19.18 -27.89
CA TYR A 69 -2.42 17.83 -28.39
C TYR A 69 -3.56 16.78 -28.28
N TYR A 70 -4.74 17.14 -27.77
CA TYR A 70 -5.85 16.20 -27.56
C TYR A 70 -6.90 16.22 -28.69
N GLY A 71 -6.74 15.28 -29.62
CA GLY A 71 -7.69 14.16 -29.81
C GLY A 71 -9.12 14.41 -30.31
N LYS A 72 -9.56 15.63 -30.62
CA LYS A 72 -10.81 15.82 -31.40
C LYS A 72 -10.48 15.84 -32.90
N PRO A 73 -11.16 15.05 -33.75
CA PRO A 73 -11.02 15.22 -35.19
C PRO A 73 -11.41 16.66 -35.54
N ILE A 74 -10.48 17.38 -36.17
CA ILE A 74 -10.71 18.77 -36.58
C ILE A 74 -11.61 18.72 -37.79
N VAL A 75 -12.84 19.25 -37.66
CA VAL A 75 -13.72 19.44 -38.80
C VAL A 75 -13.11 20.53 -39.68
N VAL A 76 -12.96 20.26 -40.98
CA VAL A 76 -12.36 21.20 -41.94
C VAL A 76 -13.21 22.48 -41.93
N GLY A 77 -12.64 23.58 -41.43
CA GLY A 77 -13.30 24.90 -41.34
C GLY A 77 -13.57 25.42 -39.92
N GLU A 78 -13.34 24.62 -38.87
CA GLU A 78 -13.50 25.07 -37.48
C GLU A 78 -12.17 25.48 -36.83
N THR A 79 -12.23 26.49 -35.96
CA THR A 79 -11.07 26.99 -35.21
C THR A 79 -10.61 25.95 -34.20
N GLN A 80 -9.31 25.66 -34.15
CA GLN A 80 -8.75 24.76 -33.14
C GLN A 80 -9.03 25.32 -31.73
N PRO A 81 -9.51 24.48 -30.78
CA PRO A 81 -9.64 24.90 -29.40
C PRO A 81 -8.25 25.24 -28.87
N THR A 82 -8.15 26.34 -28.15
CA THR A 82 -6.88 26.89 -27.63
C THR A 82 -6.33 26.10 -26.43
N GLY A 83 -6.98 25.00 -26.05
CA GLY A 83 -6.57 24.14 -24.96
C GLY A 83 -7.45 22.89 -24.82
N TYR A 84 -7.14 22.08 -23.81
CA TYR A 84 -7.82 20.84 -23.46
C TYR A 84 -8.26 20.86 -21.99
N CYS A 85 -9.41 20.23 -21.71
CA CYS A 85 -9.94 20.08 -20.37
C CYS A 85 -9.80 18.64 -19.88
N ASP A 86 -9.01 18.41 -18.83
CA ASP A 86 -9.04 17.14 -18.09
C ASP A 86 -10.17 17.17 -17.06
N LEU A 87 -11.35 16.73 -17.48
CA LEU A 87 -12.56 16.68 -16.65
C LEU A 87 -12.45 15.75 -15.44
N GLN A 88 -11.52 14.79 -15.45
CA GLN A 88 -11.35 13.82 -14.36
C GLN A 88 -10.25 14.25 -13.39
N PHE A 89 -9.68 15.45 -13.55
CA PHE A 89 -8.57 15.90 -12.73
C PHE A 89 -8.88 15.91 -11.23
N THR A 90 -9.96 16.59 -10.83
CA THR A 90 -10.32 16.71 -9.41
C THR A 90 -10.69 15.36 -8.81
N CYS A 91 -11.56 14.58 -9.47
CA CYS A 91 -11.98 13.28 -8.95
C CYS A 91 -10.80 12.28 -8.83
N ARG A 92 -9.85 12.31 -9.78
CA ARG A 92 -8.64 11.48 -9.74
C ARG A 92 -7.73 11.88 -8.59
N ASN A 93 -7.61 13.18 -8.32
CA ASN A 93 -6.84 13.66 -7.18
C ASN A 93 -7.48 13.27 -5.85
N ASP A 94 -8.80 13.36 -5.74
CA ASP A 94 -9.54 12.95 -4.54
C ASP A 94 -9.39 11.44 -4.29
N TYR A 95 -9.51 10.62 -5.32
CA TYR A 95 -9.22 9.19 -5.26
C TYR A 95 -7.79 8.92 -4.80
N ASN A 96 -6.80 9.59 -5.42
CA ASN A 96 -5.39 9.41 -5.07
C ASN A 96 -5.11 9.83 -3.61
N ALA A 97 -5.74 10.90 -3.13
CA ALA A 97 -5.63 11.34 -1.75
C ALA A 97 -6.23 10.30 -0.78
N ALA A 98 -7.42 9.77 -1.09
CA ALA A 98 -8.05 8.71 -0.31
C ALA A 98 -7.21 7.43 -0.30
N GLN A 99 -6.65 7.05 -1.46
CA GLN A 99 -5.77 5.89 -1.62
C GLN A 99 -4.49 6.04 -0.78
N LYS A 100 -3.85 7.21 -0.80
CA LYS A 100 -2.67 7.50 0.04
C LYS A 100 -2.97 7.36 1.54
N ILE A 101 -4.12 7.85 2.00
CA ILE A 101 -4.55 7.73 3.41
C ILE A 101 -4.78 6.26 3.77
N TYR A 102 -5.49 5.53 2.92
CA TYR A 102 -5.73 4.09 3.08
C TYR A 102 -4.42 3.31 3.19
N ASP A 103 -3.50 3.48 2.23
CA ASP A 103 -2.24 2.74 2.20
C ASP A 103 -1.36 3.05 3.42
N ARG A 104 -1.32 4.32 3.86
CA ARG A 104 -0.62 4.73 5.07
C ARG A 104 -1.18 4.06 6.31
N ASN A 105 -2.51 4.05 6.48
CA ASN A 105 -3.13 3.45 7.66
C ASN A 105 -2.91 1.93 7.71
N VAL A 106 -2.99 1.26 6.56
CA VAL A 106 -2.69 -0.17 6.46
C VAL A 106 -1.21 -0.45 6.75
N PHE A 107 -0.29 0.36 6.20
CA PHE A 107 1.14 0.27 6.50
C PHE A 107 1.42 0.34 8.00
N VAL A 108 0.95 1.41 8.65
CA VAL A 108 1.17 1.62 10.09
C VAL A 108 0.59 0.46 10.89
N THR A 109 -0.60 -0.03 10.54
CA THR A 109 -1.22 -1.13 11.28
C THR A 109 -0.46 -2.44 11.11
N LEU A 110 0.00 -2.77 9.90
CA LEU A 110 0.84 -3.96 9.66
C LEU A 110 2.17 -3.87 10.43
N VAL A 111 2.81 -2.71 10.45
CA VAL A 111 4.03 -2.49 11.24
C VAL A 111 3.78 -2.68 12.73
N LEU A 112 2.67 -2.15 13.27
CA LEU A 112 2.34 -2.35 14.68
C LEU A 112 2.06 -3.82 15.00
N LEU A 113 1.30 -4.52 14.16
CA LEU A 113 1.02 -5.96 14.33
C LEU A 113 2.30 -6.79 14.23
N GLY A 114 3.17 -6.50 13.25
CA GLY A 114 4.45 -7.17 13.09
C GLY A 114 5.39 -6.94 14.29
N ALA A 115 5.44 -5.71 14.81
CA ALA A 115 6.21 -5.38 16.02
C ALA A 115 5.67 -6.14 17.25
N LEU A 116 4.35 -6.20 17.42
CA LEU A 116 3.72 -6.99 18.48
C LEU A 116 4.07 -8.47 18.37
N CYS A 117 4.06 -9.06 17.16
CA CYS A 117 4.49 -10.44 16.96
C CYS A 117 5.94 -10.68 17.38
N VAL A 118 6.87 -9.78 17.01
CA VAL A 118 8.28 -9.88 17.41
C VAL A 118 8.43 -9.81 18.93
N VAL A 119 7.73 -8.87 19.58
CA VAL A 119 7.76 -8.71 21.04
C VAL A 119 7.20 -9.95 21.72
N ILE A 120 6.00 -10.40 21.37
CA ILE A 120 5.37 -11.60 21.95
C ILE A 120 6.23 -12.85 21.71
N GLY A 121 6.78 -13.00 20.51
CA GLY A 121 7.67 -14.10 20.18
C GLY A 121 8.92 -14.15 21.07
N ASN A 122 9.45 -13.00 21.47
CA ASN A 122 10.60 -12.92 22.37
C ASN A 122 10.24 -13.21 23.86
N PHE A 123 9.00 -12.92 24.28
CA PHE A 123 8.54 -13.22 25.64
C PHE A 123 8.15 -14.69 25.84
N LEU A 124 7.73 -15.39 24.78
CA LEU A 124 7.33 -16.80 24.82
C LEU A 124 8.54 -17.78 24.85
N LYS A 125 9.48 -17.56 25.79
CA LYS A 125 10.69 -18.38 25.98
C LYS A 125 10.40 -19.87 26.24
N GLY A 126 9.19 -20.21 26.70
CA GLY A 126 8.77 -21.59 26.97
C GLY A 126 8.52 -22.45 25.72
N ASN A 127 8.30 -21.84 24.54
CA ASN A 127 8.02 -22.56 23.30
C ASN A 127 8.87 -22.01 22.15
N MET A 128 10.09 -22.54 22.01
CA MET A 128 11.06 -22.11 20.98
C MET A 128 10.47 -22.08 19.56
N LEU A 129 9.58 -23.02 19.23
CA LEU A 129 8.92 -23.09 17.92
C LEU A 129 8.04 -21.85 17.68
N ILE A 130 7.16 -21.52 18.63
CA ILE A 130 6.23 -20.40 18.52
C ILE A 130 6.99 -19.07 18.55
N GLY A 131 8.01 -18.95 19.41
CA GLY A 131 8.84 -17.74 19.47
C GLY A 131 9.55 -17.44 18.16
N ILE A 132 10.13 -18.46 17.51
CA ILE A 132 10.76 -18.33 16.19
C ILE A 132 9.71 -17.98 15.13
N ALA A 133 8.57 -18.67 15.10
CA ALA A 133 7.52 -18.44 14.12
C ALA A 133 6.95 -17.02 14.20
N LEU A 134 6.62 -16.52 15.39
CA LEU A 134 6.10 -15.16 15.58
C LEU A 134 7.13 -14.09 15.21
N SER A 135 8.41 -14.30 15.57
CA SER A 135 9.48 -13.38 15.20
C SER A 135 9.63 -13.29 13.67
N LEU A 136 9.67 -14.43 12.98
CA LEU A 136 9.76 -14.47 11.52
C LEU A 136 8.51 -13.91 10.85
N ALA A 137 7.33 -14.14 11.43
CA ALA A 137 6.08 -13.62 10.91
C ALA A 137 6.02 -12.10 10.99
N GLY A 138 6.51 -11.52 12.09
CA GLY A 138 6.59 -10.06 12.23
C GLY A 138 7.60 -9.42 11.26
N VAL A 139 8.76 -10.05 11.06
CA VAL A 139 9.73 -9.60 10.04
C VAL A 139 9.12 -9.66 8.63
N LEU A 140 8.43 -10.75 8.29
CA LEU A 140 7.74 -10.86 7.00
C LEU A 140 6.64 -9.79 6.87
N SER A 141 5.93 -9.47 7.95
CA SER A 141 4.90 -8.43 7.96
C SER A 141 5.49 -7.06 7.61
N PHE A 142 6.69 -6.73 8.09
CA PHE A 142 7.38 -5.48 7.72
C PHE A 142 7.71 -5.42 6.23
N ILE A 143 8.12 -6.54 5.63
CA ILE A 143 8.40 -6.63 4.20
C ILE A 143 7.11 -6.40 3.41
N ILE A 144 6.03 -7.09 3.77
CA ILE A 144 4.72 -6.97 3.11
C ILE A 144 4.18 -5.53 3.24
N ALA A 145 4.26 -4.94 4.43
CA ALA A 145 3.85 -3.56 4.67
C ALA A 145 4.62 -2.59 3.76
N SER A 146 5.95 -2.74 3.69
CA SER A 146 6.82 -1.89 2.88
C SER A 146 6.51 -2.00 1.39
N MET A 147 6.37 -3.23 0.87
CA MET A 147 5.99 -3.47 -0.53
C MET A 147 4.66 -2.81 -0.88
N ARG A 148 3.67 -2.93 0.01
CA ARG A 148 2.33 -2.40 -0.21
C ARG A 148 2.30 -0.87 -0.20
N TYR A 149 3.04 -0.23 0.71
CA TYR A 149 3.06 1.23 0.81
C TYR A 149 3.97 1.91 -0.22
N TRP A 150 4.88 1.16 -0.85
CA TRP A 150 5.93 1.68 -1.72
C TRP A 150 5.43 2.60 -2.83
N SER A 151 4.33 2.24 -3.49
CA SER A 151 3.77 3.04 -4.59
C SER A 151 3.17 4.38 -4.13
N SER A 152 2.69 4.44 -2.90
CA SER A 152 1.97 5.60 -2.35
C SER A 152 2.86 6.48 -1.48
N ALA A 153 4.06 6.01 -1.13
CA ALA A 153 5.05 6.72 -0.34
C ALA A 153 5.86 7.71 -1.18
N ASP A 154 6.11 8.89 -0.62
CA ASP A 154 7.05 9.86 -1.20
C ASP A 154 8.51 9.34 -1.05
N ASP A 155 9.43 9.85 -1.88
CA ASP A 155 10.80 9.32 -1.94
C ASP A 155 11.56 9.42 -0.61
N LEU A 156 11.36 10.50 0.14
CA LEU A 156 11.92 10.64 1.49
C LEU A 156 11.39 9.56 2.44
N ILE A 157 10.10 9.23 2.36
CA ILE A 157 9.45 8.23 3.20
C ILE A 157 10.01 6.84 2.87
N LYS A 158 10.23 6.51 1.59
CA LYS A 158 10.85 5.25 1.17
C LYS A 158 12.23 5.05 1.82
N VAL A 159 13.07 6.09 1.84
CA VAL A 159 14.40 6.04 2.48
C VAL A 159 14.29 5.81 3.99
N VAL A 160 13.37 6.51 4.67
CA VAL A 160 13.14 6.34 6.11
C VAL A 160 12.66 4.92 6.44
N ILE A 161 11.75 4.35 5.64
CA ILE A 161 11.26 2.98 5.83
C ILE A 161 12.42 1.98 5.73
N LEU A 162 13.30 2.12 4.73
CA LEU A 162 14.45 1.25 4.57
C LEU A 162 15.45 1.38 5.73
N ALA A 163 15.72 2.60 6.17
CA ALA A 163 16.60 2.86 7.32
C ALA A 163 16.06 2.22 8.62
N LEU A 164 14.76 2.38 8.88
CA LEU A 164 14.09 1.77 10.04
C LEU A 164 14.07 0.24 9.96
N ALA A 165 13.74 -0.33 8.79
CA ALA A 165 13.74 -1.77 8.59
C ALA A 165 15.13 -2.37 8.86
N LEU A 166 16.18 -1.72 8.33
CA LEU A 166 17.56 -2.13 8.57
C LEU A 166 17.94 -2.05 10.05
N ALA A 167 17.60 -0.95 10.73
CA ALA A 167 17.87 -0.78 12.16
C ALA A 167 17.19 -1.86 13.01
N ILE A 168 15.92 -2.20 12.71
CA ILE A 168 15.19 -3.27 13.41
C ILE A 168 15.86 -4.62 13.18
N LEU A 169 16.23 -4.94 11.93
CA LEU A 169 16.91 -6.22 11.62
C LEU A 169 18.25 -6.35 12.36
N ILE A 170 19.06 -5.29 12.37
CA ILE A 170 20.33 -5.25 13.11
C ILE A 170 20.07 -5.42 14.61
N TRP A 171 19.07 -4.74 15.16
CA TRP A 171 18.73 -4.84 16.59
C TRP A 171 18.28 -6.24 16.97
N VAL A 172 17.42 -6.87 16.16
CA VAL A 172 16.97 -8.26 16.37
C VAL A 172 18.15 -9.22 16.29
N ALA A 173 19.04 -9.06 15.29
CA ALA A 173 20.24 -9.88 15.16
C ALA A 173 21.14 -9.73 16.39
N TYR A 174 21.48 -8.51 16.79
CA TYR A 174 22.31 -8.26 17.96
C TYR A 174 21.71 -8.86 19.23
N LYS A 175 20.43 -8.63 19.51
CA LYS A 175 19.79 -9.12 20.73
C LYS A 175 19.67 -10.64 20.77
N LYS A 176 19.41 -11.28 19.63
CA LYS A 176 19.19 -12.72 19.55
C LYS A 176 20.50 -13.53 19.52
N PHE A 177 21.58 -12.94 19.00
CA PHE A 177 22.89 -13.61 18.89
C PHE A 177 23.91 -13.18 19.95
N LYS A 178 23.62 -12.16 20.77
CA LYS A 178 24.46 -11.78 21.92
C LYS A 178 24.41 -12.77 23.08
N ASP A 179 23.33 -13.55 23.19
CA ASP A 179 23.14 -14.54 24.27
C ASP A 179 23.67 -15.94 23.90
N ASN A 180 24.56 -16.03 22.90
CA ASN A 180 25.18 -17.28 22.43
C ASN A 180 26.71 -17.21 22.57
#